data_AF-A0A0Q6BGH7-F1
#
_entry.id   AF-A0A0Q6BGH7-F1
#
_cell.length_a   1.000
_cell.length_b   1.000
_cell.length_c   1.000
_cell.angle_alpha   90.00
_cell.angle_beta   90.00
_cell.angle_gamma   90.00
#
_symmetry.space_group_name_H-M   'P 1'
#
loop_
_entity.id
_entity.type
_entity.pdbx_description
1 polymer ?
#
loop_
_entity_poly.entity_id
_entity_poly.type
_entity_poly.pdbx_seq_one_letter_code
_entity_poly.pdbx_strand_id
1 'polypeptide(L)'
;MLRHLDRKGFEIQGALPSDGGPGPRERNETNHIELAVDALEASHGTDRVILVAGDRKLVSLVRAIRIRRQGGVPVTLATALAIPDAVRASADLMAEADDVVDLTELLLSPDGGSA
;
A
#
# COMPACT_ATOMS: atom_id res chain seq x y z
N MET A 1 0.46 -3.64 -17.78
CA MET A 1 0.57 -3.65 -16.31
C MET A 1 -0.66 -4.29 -15.65
N LEU A 2 -1.86 -3.73 -15.77
CA LEU A 2 -3.08 -4.27 -15.14
C LEU A 2 -3.32 -5.76 -15.48
N ARG A 3 -3.36 -6.14 -16.76
CA ARG A 3 -3.47 -7.55 -17.19
C ARG A 3 -2.37 -8.48 -16.64
N HIS A 4 -1.21 -7.94 -16.27
CA HIS A 4 -0.14 -8.73 -15.68
C HIS A 4 -0.38 -9.01 -14.19
N LEU A 5 -0.93 -8.03 -13.46
CA LEU A 5 -1.35 -8.18 -12.07
C LEU A 5 -2.53 -9.16 -11.97
N ASP A 6 -3.53 -9.02 -12.84
CA ASP A 6 -4.69 -9.91 -12.92
C ASP A 6 -4.28 -11.38 -13.13
N ARG A 7 -3.38 -11.64 -14.11
CA ARG A 7 -2.84 -12.99 -14.33
C ARG A 7 -2.06 -13.56 -13.14
N LYS A 8 -1.52 -12.70 -12.28
CA LYS A 8 -0.83 -13.10 -11.05
C LYS A 8 -1.79 -13.27 -9.87
N GLY A 9 -3.10 -13.13 -10.09
CA GLY A 9 -4.14 -13.31 -9.09
C GLY A 9 -4.36 -12.09 -8.20
N PHE A 10 -3.85 -10.92 -8.58
CA PHE A 10 -4.16 -9.68 -7.88
C PHE A 10 -5.54 -9.18 -8.29
N GLU A 11 -6.38 -8.89 -7.30
CA GLU A 11 -7.57 -8.07 -7.53
C GLU A 11 -7.15 -6.65 -7.93
N ILE A 12 -7.82 -6.10 -8.93
CA ILE A 12 -7.53 -4.77 -9.46
C ILE A 12 -8.71 -3.86 -9.10
N GLN A 13 -8.44 -2.91 -8.21
CA GLN A 13 -9.40 -1.92 -7.73
C GLN A 13 -8.93 -0.50 -8.06
N GLY A 14 -9.88 0.44 -8.10
CA GLY A 14 -9.68 1.81 -8.53
C GLY A 14 -10.39 2.17 -9.84
N ALA A 15 -10.88 3.41 -9.92
CA ALA A 15 -11.54 3.96 -11.09
C ALA A 15 -10.56 4.22 -12.23
N LEU A 16 -10.86 3.78 -13.45
CA LEU A 16 -10.12 4.24 -14.62
C LEU A 16 -10.34 5.75 -14.80
N PRO A 17 -9.44 6.44 -15.53
CA PRO A 17 -9.63 7.84 -15.87
C PRO A 17 -10.98 8.14 -16.55
N SER A 18 -11.60 7.14 -17.17
CA SER A 18 -12.93 7.18 -17.81
C SER A 18 -14.12 7.02 -16.86
N ASP A 19 -13.90 6.53 -15.64
CA ASP A 19 -14.99 6.06 -14.75
C ASP A 19 -15.42 7.13 -13.72
N GLY A 20 -14.72 8.27 -13.71
CA GLY A 20 -15.06 9.41 -12.86
C GLY A 20 -16.34 10.08 -13.33
N GLY A 21 -17.43 9.87 -12.60
CA GLY A 21 -18.65 10.67 -12.74
C GLY A 21 -18.42 12.17 -12.52
N PRO A 22 -19.43 13.03 -12.74
CA PRO A 22 -19.28 14.48 -12.57
C PRO A 22 -18.97 14.81 -11.11
N GLY A 23 -17.71 15.16 -10.81
CA GLY A 23 -17.29 15.53 -9.47
C GLY A 23 -15.81 15.99 -9.40
N PRO A 24 -15.41 16.70 -8.34
CA PRO A 24 -14.01 17.09 -8.16
C PRO A 24 -13.13 15.85 -8.02
N ARG A 25 -12.11 15.72 -8.88
CA ARG A 25 -11.10 14.65 -8.76
C ARG A 25 -10.13 14.99 -7.63
N GLU A 26 -9.68 13.98 -6.87
CA GLU A 26 -8.50 14.17 -6.04
C GLU A 26 -7.31 14.56 -6.92
N ARG A 27 -6.55 15.55 -6.45
CA ARG A 27 -5.54 16.27 -7.24
C ARG A 27 -4.37 15.40 -7.75
N ASN A 28 -4.31 14.12 -7.35
CA ASN A 28 -3.26 13.15 -7.68
C ASN A 28 -3.81 11.75 -8.05
N GLU A 29 -5.12 11.60 -8.36
CA GLU A 29 -5.74 10.29 -8.68
C GLU A 29 -5.48 9.21 -7.61
N THR A 30 -5.30 9.62 -6.34
CA THR A 30 -5.00 8.69 -5.26
C THR A 30 -6.25 7.98 -4.77
N ASN A 31 -6.17 6.67 -4.57
CA ASN A 31 -7.27 5.83 -4.08
C ASN A 31 -7.19 5.60 -2.55
N HIS A 32 -6.69 6.57 -1.78
CA HIS A 32 -6.36 6.38 -0.36
C HIS A 32 -7.56 5.93 0.50
N ILE A 33 -8.76 6.45 0.21
CA ILE A 33 -9.97 6.08 0.97
C ILE A 33 -10.39 4.65 0.63
N GLU A 34 -10.44 4.31 -0.66
CA GLU A 34 -10.76 2.95 -1.14
C GLU A 34 -9.76 1.94 -0.55
N LEU A 35 -8.46 2.19 -0.73
CA LEU A 35 -7.39 1.40 -0.14
C LEU A 35 -7.55 1.24 1.38
N ALA A 36 -7.91 2.31 2.10
CA ALA A 36 -8.11 2.23 3.55
C ALA A 36 -9.30 1.36 3.91
N VAL A 37 -10.42 1.45 3.19
CA VAL A 37 -11.61 0.62 3.41
C VAL A 37 -11.27 -0.85 3.15
N ASP A 38 -10.64 -1.15 2.02
CA ASP A 38 -10.33 -2.52 1.62
C ASP A 38 -9.28 -3.16 2.53
N ALA A 39 -8.22 -2.44 2.88
CA ALA A 39 -7.20 -2.94 3.81
C ALA A 39 -7.77 -3.19 5.21
N LEU A 40 -8.70 -2.33 5.64
CA LEU A 40 -9.44 -2.53 6.87
C LEU A 40 -10.33 -3.78 6.76
N GLU A 41 -11.06 -3.97 5.67
CA GLU A 41 -11.88 -5.18 5.50
C GLU A 41 -11.03 -6.45 5.50
N ALA A 42 -9.96 -6.47 4.70
CA ALA A 42 -9.03 -7.59 4.59
C ALA A 42 -8.38 -7.95 5.94
N SER A 43 -8.13 -6.97 6.82
CA SER A 43 -7.57 -7.21 8.16
C SER A 43 -8.48 -8.07 9.06
N HIS A 44 -9.76 -8.26 8.73
CA HIS A 44 -10.67 -9.06 9.53
C HIS A 44 -10.48 -10.58 9.39
N GLY A 45 -9.69 -11.05 8.45
CA GLY A 45 -9.49 -12.49 8.22
C GLY A 45 -8.05 -12.94 8.28
N THR A 46 -7.11 -12.03 8.56
CA THR A 46 -5.69 -12.26 8.28
C THR A 46 -4.82 -12.14 9.50
N ASP A 47 -3.72 -12.91 9.50
CA ASP A 47 -2.71 -12.89 10.55
C ASP A 47 -1.68 -11.76 10.35
N ARG A 48 -1.66 -11.15 9.17
CA ARG A 48 -0.74 -10.07 8.79
C ARG A 48 -1.29 -9.27 7.62
N VAL A 49 -0.98 -7.97 7.61
CA VAL A 49 -1.18 -7.09 6.45
C VAL A 49 0.19 -6.67 5.90
N ILE A 50 0.35 -6.74 4.58
CA ILE A 50 1.51 -6.18 3.88
C ILE A 50 1.02 -4.97 3.09
N LEU A 51 1.55 -3.80 3.41
CA LEU A 51 1.21 -2.54 2.74
C LEU A 51 2.35 -2.12 1.82
N VAL A 52 2.12 -2.11 0.51
CA VAL A 52 3.07 -1.59 -0.47
C VAL A 52 2.75 -0.13 -0.75
N ALA A 53 3.32 0.80 0.02
CA ALA A 53 3.01 2.23 -0.08
C ALA A 53 4.10 3.11 0.56
N GLY A 54 3.98 4.44 0.38
CA GLY A 54 4.88 5.41 1.01
C GLY A 54 4.24 6.71 1.54
N ASP A 55 2.95 6.94 1.27
CA ASP A 55 2.30 8.21 1.64
C ASP A 55 2.07 8.33 3.15
N ARG A 56 2.50 9.45 3.74
CA ARG A 56 2.34 9.77 5.17
C ARG A 56 0.89 9.71 5.66
N LYS A 57 -0.10 9.95 4.79
CA LYS A 57 -1.53 9.87 5.13
C LYS A 57 -1.97 8.47 5.58
N LEU A 58 -1.20 7.43 5.24
CA LEU A 58 -1.50 6.05 5.59
C LEU A 58 -1.14 5.69 7.04
N VAL A 59 -0.48 6.57 7.80
CA VAL A 59 -0.15 6.33 9.22
C VAL A 59 -1.41 5.95 10.02
N SER A 60 -2.51 6.67 9.80
CA SER A 60 -3.78 6.37 10.49
C SER A 60 -4.37 5.01 10.12
N LEU A 61 -4.17 4.55 8.89
CA LEU A 61 -4.59 3.22 8.45
C LEU A 61 -3.78 2.13 9.16
N VAL A 62 -2.44 2.26 9.17
CA VAL A 62 -1.55 1.30 9.85
C VAL A 62 -1.93 1.20 11.32
N ARG A 63 -2.07 2.34 12.00
CA ARG A 63 -2.51 2.36 13.41
C ARG A 63 -3.87 1.69 13.60
N ALA A 64 -4.84 2.00 12.75
CA ALA A 64 -6.19 1.44 12.85
C ALA A 64 -6.19 -0.10 12.72
N ILE A 65 -5.41 -0.65 11.79
CA ILE A 65 -5.25 -2.10 11.60
C ILE A 65 -4.61 -2.74 12.84
N ARG A 66 -3.53 -2.15 13.36
CA ARG A 66 -2.79 -2.65 14.52
C ARG A 66 -3.60 -2.69 15.81
N ILE A 67 -4.55 -1.76 16.01
CA ILE A 67 -5.34 -1.69 17.26
C ILE A 67 -6.73 -2.33 17.16
N ARG A 68 -7.12 -2.86 15.99
CA ARG A 68 -8.53 -3.19 15.71
C ARG A 68 -9.07 -4.42 16.42
N ARG A 69 -8.20 -5.36 16.82
CA ARG A 69 -8.57 -6.63 17.45
C ARG A 69 -7.78 -6.83 18.74
N GLN A 70 -8.30 -7.66 19.63
CA GLN A 70 -7.52 -8.15 20.78
C GLN A 70 -6.30 -8.91 20.23
N GLY A 71 -5.12 -8.29 20.33
CA GLY A 71 -3.86 -8.81 19.78
C GLY A 71 -3.33 -8.02 18.58
N GLY A 72 -4.15 -7.19 17.93
CA GLY A 72 -3.78 -6.44 16.73
C GLY A 72 -3.51 -7.33 15.51
N VAL A 73 -3.47 -6.72 14.33
CA VAL A 73 -2.92 -7.38 13.12
C VAL A 73 -1.59 -6.70 12.79
N PRO A 74 -0.46 -7.43 12.78
CA PRO A 74 0.83 -6.86 12.46
C PRO A 74 0.84 -6.35 11.02
N VAL A 75 1.44 -5.18 10.82
CA VAL A 75 1.57 -4.53 9.52
C VAL A 75 3.03 -4.48 9.11
N THR A 76 3.35 -5.09 7.95
CA THR A 76 4.63 -4.93 7.28
C THR A 76 4.51 -3.88 6.19
N LEU A 77 5.34 -2.84 6.24
CA LEU A 77 5.46 -1.87 5.16
C LEU A 77 6.50 -2.35 4.15
N ALA A 78 6.11 -2.52 2.90
CA ALA A 78 7.04 -2.84 1.81
C ALA A 78 7.25 -1.58 0.95
N THR A 79 8.49 -1.08 0.92
CA THR A 79 8.83 0.18 0.24
C THR A 79 10.28 0.15 -0.23
N ALA A 80 10.65 0.96 -1.22
CA ALA A 80 12.07 1.19 -1.53
C ALA A 80 12.68 2.19 -0.54
N LEU A 81 13.86 1.88 -0.02
CA LEU A 81 14.58 2.72 0.94
C LEU A 81 15.72 3.54 0.31
N ALA A 82 16.37 3.06 -0.75
CA ALA A 82 17.45 3.76 -1.44
C ALA A 82 16.96 4.62 -2.62
N ILE A 83 15.86 5.34 -2.41
CA ILE A 83 15.30 6.32 -3.36
C ILE A 83 15.28 7.71 -2.71
N PRO A 84 15.18 8.81 -3.50
CA PRO A 84 15.16 10.16 -2.94
C PRO A 84 14.08 10.36 -1.88
N ASP A 85 14.40 11.12 -0.83
CA ASP A 85 13.52 11.38 0.32
C ASP A 85 12.14 11.95 -0.06
N ALA A 86 12.04 12.66 -1.18
CA ALA A 86 10.78 13.21 -1.68
C ALA A 86 9.78 12.14 -2.15
N VAL A 87 10.24 10.92 -2.41
CA VAL A 87 9.45 9.81 -2.96
C VAL A 87 9.49 8.58 -2.04
N ARG A 88 10.49 8.48 -1.16
CA ARG A 88 10.58 7.44 -0.14
C ARG A 88 9.38 7.48 0.80
N ALA A 89 9.00 6.31 1.32
CA ALA A 89 8.04 6.24 2.41
C ALA A 89 8.40 7.19 3.56
N SER A 90 7.38 7.89 4.09
CA SER A 90 7.60 8.82 5.19
C SER A 90 8.15 8.11 6.43
N ALA A 91 9.01 8.78 7.20
CA ALA A 91 9.56 8.24 8.45
C ALA A 91 8.47 7.88 9.46
N ASP A 92 7.42 8.69 9.54
CA ASP A 92 6.26 8.42 10.42
C ASP A 92 5.55 7.12 10.05
N LEU A 93 5.39 6.84 8.75
CA LEU A 93 4.78 5.60 8.27
C LEU A 93 5.66 4.39 8.57
N MET A 94 6.97 4.50 8.34
CA MET A 94 7.93 3.43 8.67
C MET A 94 7.96 3.14 10.17
N ALA A 95 7.86 4.16 11.02
CA ALA A 95 7.88 4.01 12.47
C ALA A 95 6.58 3.42 13.06
N GLU A 96 5.45 3.60 12.37
CA GLU A 96 4.15 3.06 12.82
C GLU A 96 3.96 1.58 12.41
N ALA A 97 4.65 1.11 11.37
CA ALA A 97 4.63 -0.29 10.94
C ALA A 97 5.39 -1.20 11.92
N ASP A 98 5.00 -2.48 12.00
CA ASP A 98 5.68 -3.46 12.84
C ASP A 98 6.96 -4.00 12.20
N ASP A 99 7.06 -3.95 10.86
CA ASP A 99 8.25 -4.34 10.10
C ASP A 99 8.34 -3.53 8.79
N VAL A 100 9.55 -3.39 8.26
CA VAL A 100 9.81 -2.70 6.99
C VAL A 100 10.66 -3.58 6.07
N VAL A 101 10.10 -3.91 4.90
CA VAL A 101 10.79 -4.67 3.84
C VAL A 101 11.27 -3.71 2.77
N ASP A 102 12.58 -3.72 2.50
CA ASP A 102 13.18 -2.93 1.44
C ASP A 102 12.99 -3.58 0.06
N LEU A 103 12.33 -2.87 -0.85
CA LEU A 103 12.10 -3.29 -2.23
C LEU A 103 13.11 -2.67 -3.23
N THR A 104 14.12 -1.93 -2.75
CA THR A 104 15.09 -1.22 -3.60
C THR A 104 15.70 -2.14 -4.65
N GLU A 105 16.26 -3.28 -4.24
CA GLU A 105 16.94 -4.19 -5.17
C GLU A 105 15.96 -4.79 -6.20
N LEU A 106 14.73 -5.10 -5.77
CA LEU A 106 13.71 -5.65 -6.65
C LEU A 106 13.27 -4.65 -7.74
N LEU A 107 13.20 -3.35 -7.39
CA LEU A 107 12.79 -2.29 -8.30
C LEU A 107 13.91 -1.78 -9.20
N LEU A 108 15.17 -1.85 -8.74
CA LEU A 108 16.33 -1.35 -9.49
C LEU A 108 17.08 -2.45 -10.26
N SER A 109 16.75 -3.72 -10.05
CA SER A 109 17.32 -4.81 -10.84
C SER A 109 16.83 -4.76 -12.30
N PRO A 110 17.73 -4.81 -13.30
CA PRO A 110 17.39 -4.65 -14.71
C PRO A 110 16.48 -5.76 -15.26
N ASP A 111 16.39 -6.90 -14.57
CA ASP A 111 15.60 -8.07 -14.98
C ASP A 111 14.26 -8.23 -14.24
N GLY A 112 13.87 -7.29 -13.36
CA GLY A 112 12.54 -7.25 -12.74
C GLY A 112 12.04 -8.62 -12.23
N GLY A 113 12.80 -9.24 -11.31
CA GLY A 113 12.37 -10.38 -10.48
C GLY A 113 11.47 -11.42 -11.14
N SER A 114 12.05 -12.33 -11.92
CA SER A 114 11.47 -13.67 -12.11
C SER A 114 11.91 -14.58 -10.95
N ALA A 115 11.00 -14.80 -10.01
CA ALA A 115 10.94 -15.99 -9.18
C ALA A 115 9.47 -16.24 -8.83
#